data_AF-A0A8H6X0K1-F1
#
_entry.id   AF-A0A8H6X0K1-F1
#
_cell.length_a   1.000
_cell.length_b   1.000
_cell.length_c   1.000
_cell.angle_alpha   90.00
_cell.angle_beta   90.00
_cell.angle_gamma   90.00
#
_symmetry.space_group_name_H-M   'P 1'
#
loop_
_entity.id
_entity.type
_entity.pdbx_description
1 polymer ?
#
loop_
_entity_poly.entity_id
_entity_poly.type
_entity_poly.pdbx_seq_one_letter_code
_entity_poly.pdbx_strand_id
1 'polypeptide(L)'
;MSPTIRKATAADESALSRICLLTADAGKSAEALHDHKELPGLVYSVPYVHLPTTYAFVLVDGDVVVGYIVGSKDTRAYEQHAEEDWWPKHAERFPPNAMVREADKEIRSDAAEDANGRPGQDRLLSGAFTHKHP
;
A
#
# COMPACT_ATOMS: atom_id res chain seq x y z
N MET A 1 -22.08 -17.04 -6.25
CA MET A 1 -21.80 -17.55 -4.89
C MET A 1 -21.93 -16.38 -3.92
N SER A 2 -22.01 -16.61 -2.61
CA SER A 2 -22.04 -15.50 -1.64
C SER A 2 -20.60 -15.11 -1.28
N PRO A 3 -20.27 -13.81 -1.19
CA PRO A 3 -18.93 -13.36 -0.85
C PRO A 3 -18.55 -13.75 0.59
N THR A 4 -17.28 -14.04 0.82
CA THR A 4 -16.73 -14.47 2.12
C THR A 4 -15.51 -13.65 2.51
N ILE A 5 -15.25 -13.52 3.81
CA ILE A 5 -14.06 -12.85 4.34
C ILE A 5 -13.13 -13.91 4.93
N ARG A 6 -11.84 -13.84 4.58
CA ARG A 6 -10.80 -14.67 5.19
C ARG A 6 -9.56 -13.85 5.51
N LYS A 7 -8.73 -14.38 6.41
CA LYS A 7 -7.40 -13.80 6.67
C LYS A 7 -6.59 -13.80 5.36
N ALA A 8 -5.94 -12.68 5.08
CA ALA A 8 -5.03 -12.57 3.95
C ALA A 8 -3.70 -13.26 4.27
N THR A 9 -3.02 -13.70 3.23
CA THR A 9 -1.70 -14.34 3.29
C THR A 9 -0.76 -13.67 2.30
N ALA A 10 0.54 -13.97 2.38
CA ALA A 10 1.50 -13.49 1.38
C ALA A 10 1.13 -13.88 -0.07
N ALA A 11 0.38 -14.98 -0.26
CA ALA A 11 -0.11 -15.38 -1.58
C ALA A 11 -1.16 -14.41 -2.17
N ASP A 12 -1.76 -13.55 -1.35
CA ASP A 12 -2.72 -12.54 -1.79
C ASP A 12 -2.05 -11.22 -2.23
N GLU A 13 -0.71 -11.09 -2.12
CA GLU A 13 0.05 -9.88 -2.44
C GLU A 13 -0.31 -9.29 -3.82
N SER A 14 -0.39 -10.12 -4.86
CA SER A 14 -0.71 -9.66 -6.20
C SER A 14 -2.13 -9.09 -6.29
N ALA A 15 -3.08 -9.65 -5.52
CA ALA A 15 -4.44 -9.16 -5.47
C ALA A 15 -4.52 -7.84 -4.70
N LEU A 16 -3.83 -7.74 -3.55
CA LEU A 16 -3.72 -6.51 -2.77
C LEU A 16 -3.13 -5.38 -3.62
N SER A 17 -1.97 -5.62 -4.26
CA SER A 17 -1.30 -4.65 -5.12
C SER A 17 -2.19 -4.18 -6.28
N ARG A 18 -2.85 -5.12 -6.98
CA ARG A 18 -3.77 -4.78 -8.08
C ARG A 18 -4.97 -3.97 -7.61
N ILE A 19 -5.64 -4.38 -6.54
CA ILE A 19 -6.82 -3.66 -6.03
C ILE A 19 -6.40 -2.27 -5.57
N CYS A 20 -5.27 -2.16 -4.85
CA CYS A 20 -4.72 -0.88 -4.41
C CYS A 20 -4.53 0.08 -5.59
N LEU A 21 -3.85 -0.35 -6.66
CA LEU A 21 -3.65 0.43 -7.87
C LEU A 21 -4.98 0.88 -8.52
N LEU A 22 -5.96 -0.02 -8.60
CA LEU A 22 -7.28 0.27 -9.18
C LEU A 22 -8.14 1.21 -8.33
N THR A 23 -7.68 1.56 -7.13
CA THR A 23 -8.37 2.47 -6.21
C THR A 23 -7.51 3.66 -5.75
N ALA A 24 -6.27 3.76 -6.21
CA ALA A 24 -5.29 4.73 -5.71
C ALA A 24 -5.53 6.18 -6.18
N ASP A 25 -6.37 6.43 -7.18
CA ASP A 25 -6.77 7.79 -7.60
C ASP A 25 -8.08 8.19 -6.92
N ALA A 26 -8.01 8.48 -5.63
CA ALA A 26 -9.17 8.86 -4.81
C ALA A 26 -10.37 7.88 -4.96
N GLY A 27 -10.07 6.58 -4.96
CA GLY A 27 -11.05 5.50 -5.16
C GLY A 27 -11.25 5.08 -6.63
N LYS A 28 -10.58 5.73 -7.58
CA LYS A 28 -10.54 5.37 -9.00
C LYS A 28 -9.21 4.71 -9.36
N SER A 29 -9.13 4.18 -10.58
CA SER A 29 -7.92 3.54 -11.09
C SER A 29 -6.82 4.56 -11.33
N ALA A 30 -5.65 4.32 -10.71
CA ALA A 30 -4.43 5.08 -10.95
C ALA A 30 -3.54 4.44 -12.03
N GLU A 31 -4.00 3.42 -12.76
CA GLU A 31 -3.17 2.72 -13.76
C GLU A 31 -2.58 3.64 -14.84
N ALA A 32 -3.29 4.70 -15.22
CA ALA A 32 -2.82 5.67 -16.21
C ALA A 32 -1.81 6.68 -15.63
N LEU A 33 -1.70 6.74 -14.29
CA LEU A 33 -0.87 7.70 -13.56
C LEU A 33 0.53 7.16 -13.24
N HIS A 34 0.71 5.84 -13.27
CA HIS A 34 1.94 5.16 -12.87
C HIS A 34 2.60 4.40 -14.02
N ASP A 35 3.91 4.58 -14.21
CA ASP A 35 4.69 3.66 -15.05
C ASP A 35 5.03 2.39 -14.24
N HIS A 36 5.24 2.53 -12.93
CA HIS A 36 5.54 1.44 -12.00
C HIS A 36 4.28 1.02 -11.22
N LYS A 37 3.45 0.20 -11.85
CA LYS A 37 2.11 -0.19 -11.38
C LYS A 37 2.08 -0.83 -9.99
N GLU A 38 3.18 -1.43 -9.55
CA GLU A 38 3.28 -2.05 -8.24
C GLU A 38 3.49 -1.06 -7.08
N LEU A 39 3.97 0.16 -7.36
CA LEU A 39 4.35 1.13 -6.32
C LEU A 39 3.24 1.43 -5.31
N PRO A 40 1.99 1.75 -5.72
CA PRO A 40 0.91 1.98 -4.75
C PRO A 40 0.69 0.78 -3.82
N GLY A 41 0.77 -0.42 -4.38
CA GLY A 41 0.64 -1.66 -3.62
C GLY A 41 1.72 -1.81 -2.56
N LEU A 42 2.98 -1.61 -2.96
CA LEU A 42 4.16 -1.78 -2.11
C LEU A 42 4.25 -0.76 -0.97
N VAL A 43 3.63 0.41 -1.12
CA VAL A 43 3.58 1.44 -0.08
C VAL A 43 2.37 1.27 0.82
N TYR A 44 1.17 1.04 0.27
CA TYR A 44 -0.07 1.18 1.04
C TYR A 44 -0.80 -0.12 1.39
N SER A 45 -0.44 -1.28 0.84
CA SER A 45 -1.22 -2.52 1.05
C SER A 45 -0.39 -3.76 1.33
N VAL A 46 0.62 -4.03 0.51
CA VAL A 46 1.45 -5.23 0.58
C VAL A 46 2.25 -5.38 1.88
N PRO A 47 2.80 -4.32 2.53
CA PRO A 47 3.56 -4.50 3.78
C PRO A 47 2.77 -5.23 4.86
N TYR A 48 1.43 -5.08 4.87
CA TYR A 48 0.55 -5.64 5.89
C TYR A 48 0.32 -7.16 5.79
N VAL A 49 0.82 -7.83 4.75
CA VAL A 49 0.84 -9.31 4.70
C VAL A 49 2.24 -9.89 4.95
N HIS A 50 3.25 -9.03 5.12
CA HIS A 50 4.65 -9.42 5.31
C HIS A 50 5.22 -9.01 6.66
N LEU A 51 4.91 -7.80 7.13
CA LEU A 51 5.49 -7.24 8.35
C LEU A 51 4.77 -7.76 9.60
N PRO A 52 5.50 -7.96 10.71
CA PRO A 52 4.90 -8.34 11.99
C PRO A 52 4.03 -7.20 12.55
N THR A 53 3.21 -7.50 13.55
CA THR A 53 2.25 -6.56 14.20
C THR A 53 1.05 -6.13 13.33
N THR A 54 1.02 -6.57 12.07
CA THR A 54 -0.03 -6.28 11.10
C THR A 54 -1.18 -7.29 11.12
N TYR A 55 -2.30 -6.90 10.52
CA TYR A 55 -3.41 -7.77 10.16
C TYR A 55 -3.94 -7.40 8.79
N ALA A 56 -4.41 -8.41 8.07
CA ALA A 56 -4.98 -8.25 6.75
C ALA A 56 -6.08 -9.30 6.53
N PHE A 57 -7.17 -8.87 5.92
CA PHE A 57 -8.28 -9.73 5.50
C PHE A 57 -8.66 -9.39 4.06
N VAL A 58 -9.12 -10.40 3.32
CA VAL A 58 -9.61 -10.25 1.95
C VAL A 58 -11.08 -10.62 1.86
N LEU A 59 -11.79 -9.91 1.00
CA LEU A 59 -13.12 -10.27 0.53
C LEU A 59 -12.97 -11.12 -0.74
N VAL A 60 -13.56 -12.30 -0.73
CA VAL A 60 -13.48 -13.28 -1.81
C VAL A 60 -14.87 -13.54 -2.36
N ASP A 61 -15.04 -13.38 -3.67
CA ASP A 61 -16.24 -13.80 -4.40
C ASP A 61 -15.87 -14.91 -5.39
N GLY A 62 -16.40 -16.11 -5.18
CA GLY A 62 -15.93 -17.32 -5.85
C GLY A 62 -14.47 -17.63 -5.48
N ASP A 63 -13.59 -17.67 -6.48
CA ASP A 63 -12.14 -17.87 -6.33
C ASP A 63 -11.34 -16.56 -6.46
N VAL A 64 -12.02 -15.42 -6.57
CA VAL A 64 -11.39 -14.12 -6.86
C VAL A 64 -11.40 -13.24 -5.61
N VAL A 65 -10.24 -12.71 -5.25
CA VAL A 65 -10.11 -11.64 -4.26
C VAL A 65 -10.59 -10.34 -4.89
N VAL A 66 -11.60 -9.71 -4.29
CA VAL A 66 -12.28 -8.52 -4.81
C VAL A 66 -12.14 -7.28 -3.91
N GLY A 67 -11.59 -7.45 -2.70
CA GLY A 67 -11.33 -6.36 -1.77
C GLY A 67 -10.42 -6.79 -0.64
N TYR A 68 -9.89 -5.82 0.11
CA TYR A 68 -9.08 -6.08 1.28
C TYR A 68 -9.31 -5.03 2.37
N ILE A 69 -8.95 -5.39 3.60
CA ILE A 69 -8.74 -4.46 4.71
C ILE A 69 -7.42 -4.82 5.39
N VAL A 70 -6.62 -3.82 5.70
CA VAL A 70 -5.29 -3.96 6.30
C VAL A 70 -5.13 -2.98 7.46
N GLY A 71 -4.22 -3.27 8.37
CA GLY A 71 -3.85 -2.36 9.44
C GLY A 71 -2.77 -2.94 10.35
N SER A 72 -2.28 -2.11 11.27
CA SER A 72 -1.39 -2.53 12.34
C SER A 72 -2.07 -2.39 13.70
N LYS A 73 -1.73 -3.27 14.64
CA LYS A 73 -2.13 -3.14 16.06
C LYS A 73 -1.24 -2.16 16.81
N ASP A 74 -0.04 -1.92 16.30
CA ASP A 74 0.94 -1.01 16.85
C ASP A 74 1.63 -0.28 15.69
N THR A 75 1.26 0.97 15.48
CA THR A 75 1.82 1.79 14.39
C THR A 75 3.32 2.00 14.55
N ARG A 76 3.82 2.18 15.78
CA ARG A 76 5.25 2.45 16.01
C ARG A 76 6.10 1.21 15.72
N ALA A 77 5.63 0.05 16.14
CA ALA A 77 6.30 -1.20 15.81
C ALA A 77 6.26 -1.49 14.31
N TYR A 78 5.14 -1.20 13.64
CA TYR A 78 5.05 -1.28 12.18
C TYR A 78 6.06 -0.37 11.48
N GLU A 79 6.13 0.90 11.87
CA GLU A 79 7.08 1.89 11.33
C GLU A 79 8.52 1.38 11.49
N GLN A 80 8.89 0.91 12.68
CA GLN A 80 10.21 0.35 12.94
C GLN A 80 10.54 -0.83 12.00
N HIS A 81 9.63 -1.81 11.89
CA HIS A 81 9.85 -2.96 11.00
C HIS A 81 9.88 -2.56 9.52
N ALA A 82 9.09 -1.55 9.13
CA ALA A 82 9.10 -1.06 7.76
C ALA A 82 10.41 -0.34 7.43
N GLU A 83 10.94 0.48 8.34
CA GLU A 83 12.25 1.14 8.22
C GLU A 83 13.40 0.13 8.13
N GLU A 84 13.38 -0.92 8.95
CA GLU A 84 14.44 -1.93 9.02
C GLU A 84 14.43 -2.89 7.81
N ASP A 85 13.26 -3.45 7.48
CA ASP A 85 13.16 -4.61 6.58
C ASP A 85 12.47 -4.31 5.23
N TRP A 86 11.64 -3.28 5.15
CA TRP A 86 10.77 -3.06 4.00
C TRP A 86 11.28 -1.97 3.06
N TRP A 87 11.43 -0.74 3.55
CA TRP A 87 11.78 0.41 2.72
C TRP A 87 13.16 0.32 2.05
N PRO A 88 14.24 -0.14 2.72
CA PRO A 88 15.55 -0.23 2.08
C PRO A 88 15.55 -1.11 0.83
N LYS A 89 14.90 -2.28 0.91
CA LYS A 89 14.75 -3.22 -0.22
C LYS A 89 14.03 -2.60 -1.41
N HIS A 90 13.03 -1.75 -1.16
CA HIS A 90 12.21 -1.14 -2.21
C HIS A 90 12.88 0.11 -2.78
N ALA A 91 13.58 0.88 -1.96
CA ALA A 91 14.37 2.02 -2.40
C ALA A 91 15.47 1.62 -3.40
N GLU A 92 16.07 0.44 -3.23
CA GLU A 92 17.05 -0.12 -4.18
C GLU A 92 16.39 -0.47 -5.53
N ARG A 93 15.18 -1.07 -5.51
CA ARG A 93 14.43 -1.43 -6.71
C ARG A 93 13.90 -0.21 -7.48
N PHE A 94 13.56 0.87 -6.77
CA PHE A 94 12.96 2.09 -7.33
C PHE A 94 13.81 3.34 -7.03
N PRO A 95 14.97 3.48 -7.68
CA PRO A 95 15.83 4.65 -7.48
C PRO A 95 15.15 5.94 -8.00
N PRO A 96 15.46 7.13 -7.43
CA PRO A 96 14.78 8.38 -7.80
C PRO A 96 14.82 8.71 -9.29
N ASN A 97 15.92 8.38 -9.96
CA ASN A 97 16.12 8.63 -11.38
C ASN A 97 15.27 7.74 -12.30
N ALA A 98 14.69 6.65 -11.78
CA ALA A 98 13.79 5.79 -12.52
C ALA A 98 12.33 6.27 -12.48
N MET A 99 12.00 7.27 -11.65
CA MET A 99 10.65 7.79 -11.49
C MET A 99 10.41 8.94 -12.49
N VAL A 100 9.71 8.65 -13.58
CA VAL A 100 9.44 9.64 -14.64
C VAL A 100 8.13 10.39 -14.38
N ARG A 101 7.05 9.66 -14.11
CA ARG A 101 5.73 10.27 -13.84
C ARG A 101 5.69 10.91 -12.46
N GLU A 102 4.93 11.99 -12.35
CA GLU A 102 4.79 12.69 -11.05
C GLU A 102 4.18 11.80 -9.98
N ALA A 103 3.18 10.97 -10.31
CA ALA A 103 2.58 10.07 -9.32
C ALA A 103 3.58 9.02 -8.78
N ASP A 104 4.52 8.55 -9.60
CA ASP A 104 5.59 7.65 -9.15
C ASP A 104 6.59 8.37 -8.22
N LYS A 105 6.91 9.64 -8.52
CA LYS A 105 7.77 10.47 -7.66
C LYS A 105 7.13 10.76 -6.30
N GLU A 106 5.85 11.09 -6.29
CA GLU A 106 5.07 11.38 -5.09
C GLU A 106 5.03 10.15 -4.16
N ILE A 107 4.60 8.99 -4.67
CA ILE A 107 4.54 7.76 -3.86
C ILE A 107 5.92 7.35 -3.34
N ARG A 108 6.97 7.52 -4.16
CA ARG A 108 8.34 7.24 -3.72
C ARG A 108 8.77 8.20 -2.61
N SER A 109 8.36 9.46 -2.68
CA SER A 109 8.66 10.45 -1.63
C SER A 109 8.00 10.05 -0.31
N ASP A 110 6.72 9.67 -0.34
CA ASP A 110 6.00 9.17 0.84
C ASP A 110 6.75 8.00 1.50
N ALA A 111 7.13 7.00 0.70
CA ALA A 111 7.89 5.84 1.20
C ALA A 111 9.28 6.22 1.75
N ALA A 112 9.94 7.23 1.17
CA ALA A 112 11.24 7.69 1.63
C ALA A 112 11.16 8.57 2.89
N GLU A 113 10.06 9.30 3.08
CA GLU A 113 9.81 10.05 4.31
C GLU A 113 9.58 9.11 5.50
N ASP A 114 8.80 8.05 5.29
CA ASP A 114 8.60 6.99 6.28
C ASP A 114 9.92 6.28 6.62
N ALA A 115 10.82 6.07 5.64
CA ALA A 115 12.12 5.46 5.87
C ALA A 115 13.10 6.30 6.72
N ASN A 116 12.83 7.60 6.91
CA ASN A 116 13.76 8.52 7.56
C ASN A 116 13.25 9.02 8.93
N GLY A 117 12.34 8.28 9.58
CA GLY A 117 11.92 8.49 10.97
C GLY A 117 11.25 9.83 11.26
N ARG A 118 10.63 10.48 10.26
CA ARG A 118 9.75 11.63 10.52
C ARG A 118 8.37 11.11 10.88
N PRO A 119 7.62 11.76 11.79
CA PRO A 119 6.30 11.27 12.16
C PRO A 119 5.39 11.27 10.93
N GLY A 120 5.05 10.08 10.42
CA GLY A 120 3.90 9.81 9.53
C GLY A 120 2.56 10.02 10.25
N GLN A 121 2.52 10.91 11.25
CA GLN A 121 1.37 11.20 12.09
C GLN A 121 0.53 12.27 11.40
N ASP A 122 -0.37 11.83 10.53
CA ASP A 122 -1.75 12.34 10.35
C ASP A 122 -2.32 12.16 8.93
N ARG A 123 -1.56 11.63 7.97
CA ARG A 123 -2.00 11.72 6.56
C ARG A 123 -2.47 10.44 5.90
N LEU A 124 -2.06 9.26 6.36
CA LEU A 124 -2.38 8.00 5.66
C LEU A 124 -3.81 7.47 5.90
N LEU A 125 -4.48 7.86 6.99
CA LEU A 125 -5.91 7.56 7.18
C LEU A 125 -6.84 8.70 6.71
N SER A 126 -6.28 9.88 6.42
CA SER A 126 -7.02 11.02 5.86
C SER A 126 -6.99 11.02 4.32
N GLY A 127 -5.88 10.60 3.71
CA GLY A 127 -5.69 10.68 2.25
C GLY A 127 -6.28 9.52 1.44
N ALA A 128 -6.39 8.32 2.01
CA ALA A 128 -6.84 7.16 1.24
C ALA A 128 -8.35 7.18 0.92
N PHE A 129 -9.17 7.97 1.62
CA PHE A 129 -10.64 7.94 1.46
C PHE A 129 -11.38 9.26 1.77
N THR A 130 -10.73 10.43 1.78
CA THR A 130 -11.49 11.71 1.89
C THR A 130 -11.75 12.32 0.52
N HIS A 131 -13.03 12.30 0.14
CA HIS A 131 -13.62 13.13 -0.89
C HIS A 131 -13.25 14.61 -0.58
N LYS A 132 -12.30 15.20 -1.31
CA LYS A 132 -12.19 16.66 -1.37
C LYS A 132 -13.35 17.17 -2.23
N HIS A 133 -14.51 17.36 -1.63
CA HIS A 133 -15.49 18.26 -2.20
C HIS A 133 -14.97 19.71 -2.09
N PRO A 134 -15.30 20.56 -3.08
CA PRO A 134 -14.79 21.93 -3.20
C PRO A 134 -15.18 22.83 -2.01
#